data_AF-A0AAW1Q3E4-F1
#
_entry.id   AF-A0AAW1Q3E4-F1
#
_cell.length_a   1.000
_cell.length_b   1.000
_cell.length_c   1.000
_cell.angle_alpha   90.00
_cell.angle_beta   90.00
_cell.angle_gamma   90.00
#
_symmetry.space_group_name_H-M   'P 1'
#
loop_
_entity.id
_entity.type
_entity.pdbx_description
1 polymer ?
#
loop_
_entity_poly.entity_id
_entity_poly.type
_entity_poly.pdbx_seq_one_letter_code
_entity_poly.pdbx_strand_id
1 'polypeptide(L)'
;MVVVGYKPYRRKVVARVCVVDDKGRVVMDRYVRPDEPVTMYKTGWSGICAHHLEDAPGFAEVQAEVIALLNGHILVGHCLHFDLKVLQLHHDPDLVRDTGCYPPLMLTQAPTWRALPRSLRSLASEYLGLTIQTGAHSPVDDARAAMSLYQLHQKEWESCLSSGTMHLLEAPLKV
;
A
#
# COMPACT_ATOMS: atom_id res chain seq x y z
N MET A 1 0.55 2.67 -3.93
CA MET A 1 0.51 3.34 -5.27
C MET A 1 0.75 4.84 -5.17
N VAL A 2 0.84 5.54 -6.31
CA VAL A 2 0.82 7.02 -6.36
C VAL A 2 -0.46 7.52 -7.03
N VAL A 3 -1.07 8.53 -6.42
CA VAL A 3 -2.33 9.14 -6.88
C VAL A 3 -2.19 10.64 -7.10
N VAL A 4 -2.92 11.16 -8.09
CA VAL A 4 -3.09 12.59 -8.41
C VAL A 4 -4.57 12.96 -8.30
N GLY A 5 -4.97 14.21 -8.55
CA GLY A 5 -6.38 14.57 -8.37
C GLY A 5 -6.96 15.67 -9.24
N TYR A 6 -8.28 15.79 -9.13
CA TYR A 6 -9.12 16.77 -9.82
C TYR A 6 -9.67 17.84 -8.86
N LYS A 7 -9.75 19.09 -9.35
CA LYS A 7 -10.56 20.16 -8.75
C LYS A 7 -11.94 20.23 -9.42
N PRO A 8 -13.00 20.69 -8.72
CA PRO A 8 -13.06 21.08 -7.30
C PRO A 8 -13.29 19.91 -6.33
N TYR A 9 -13.67 18.73 -6.83
CA TYR A 9 -14.23 17.63 -6.01
C TYR A 9 -13.21 16.84 -5.17
N ARG A 10 -11.92 17.17 -5.22
CA ARG A 10 -10.82 16.45 -4.53
C ARG A 10 -10.81 14.94 -4.81
N ARG A 11 -11.33 14.51 -5.95
CA ARG A 11 -11.28 13.11 -6.38
C ARG A 11 -9.82 12.73 -6.66
N LYS A 12 -9.37 11.60 -6.11
CA LYS A 12 -8.05 11.02 -6.35
C LYS A 12 -8.15 9.97 -7.45
N VAL A 13 -7.17 9.93 -8.34
CA VAL A 13 -7.01 8.90 -9.38
C VAL A 13 -5.60 8.36 -9.36
N VAL A 14 -5.44 7.10 -9.74
CA VAL A 14 -4.12 6.47 -9.85
C VAL A 14 -3.33 7.12 -10.98
N ALA A 15 -2.05 7.38 -10.73
CA ALA A 15 -1.11 7.89 -11.71
C ALA A 15 0.08 6.96 -11.92
N ARG A 16 0.38 6.10 -10.94
CA ARG A 16 1.43 5.08 -11.04
C ARG A 16 1.10 3.89 -10.14
N VAL A 17 1.20 2.69 -10.69
CA VAL A 17 1.05 1.42 -9.99
C VAL A 17 2.40 0.72 -9.97
N CYS A 18 2.77 0.18 -8.82
CA CYS A 18 3.93 -0.68 -8.69
C CYS A 18 3.52 -1.95 -7.94
N VAL A 19 4.01 -3.09 -8.43
CA VAL A 19 3.91 -4.40 -7.79
C VAL A 19 5.31 -4.98 -7.70
N VAL A 20 5.65 -5.53 -6.54
CA VAL A 20 6.91 -6.24 -6.30
C VAL A 20 6.61 -7.68 -5.89
N ASP A 21 7.53 -8.58 -6.17
CA ASP A 21 7.46 -9.94 -5.64
C ASP A 21 7.94 -10.02 -4.17
N ASP A 22 7.91 -11.22 -3.61
CA ASP A 22 8.37 -11.54 -2.26
C ASP A 22 9.85 -11.17 -2.03
N LYS A 23 10.66 -11.09 -3.08
CA LYS A 23 12.08 -10.70 -3.00
C LYS A 23 12.29 -9.21 -3.21
N GLY A 24 11.22 -8.43 -3.32
CA GLY A 24 11.27 -7.00 -3.59
C GLY A 24 11.70 -6.65 -5.02
N ARG A 25 11.68 -7.61 -5.95
CA ARG A 25 11.93 -7.36 -7.38
C ARG A 25 10.67 -6.77 -8.00
N VAL A 26 10.83 -5.75 -8.81
CA VAL A 26 9.71 -5.08 -9.49
C VAL A 26 9.16 -6.02 -10.56
N VAL A 27 7.90 -6.43 -10.42
CA VAL A 27 7.18 -7.23 -11.42
C VAL A 27 6.32 -6.35 -12.32
N MET A 28 5.89 -5.20 -11.82
CA MET A 28 5.15 -4.19 -12.57
C MET A 28 5.48 -2.81 -12.03
N ASP A 29 5.73 -1.86 -12.92
CA ASP A 29 5.84 -0.44 -12.60
C ASP A 29 5.35 0.37 -13.80
N ARG A 30 4.12 0.88 -13.70
CA ARG A 30 3.40 1.51 -14.81
C ARG A 30 2.84 2.85 -14.37
N TYR A 31 3.08 3.88 -15.18
CA TYR A 31 2.26 5.08 -15.16
C TYR A 31 0.87 4.76 -15.71
N VAL A 32 -0.13 5.51 -15.28
CA VAL A 32 -1.53 5.32 -15.70
C VAL A 32 -2.07 6.63 -16.22
N ARG A 33 -2.53 6.65 -17.47
CA ARG A 33 -3.21 7.82 -18.04
C ARG A 33 -4.64 7.86 -17.53
N PRO A 34 -5.04 8.90 -16.77
CA PRO A 34 -6.41 9.06 -16.32
C PRO A 34 -7.32 9.48 -17.47
N ASP A 35 -8.61 9.13 -17.39
CA ASP A 35 -9.60 9.45 -18.44
C ASP A 35 -9.86 10.95 -18.57
N GLU A 36 -9.70 11.70 -17.48
CA GLU A 36 -9.84 13.16 -17.46
C GLU A 36 -8.49 13.84 -17.21
N PRO A 37 -8.26 15.07 -17.73
CA PRO A 37 -7.03 15.82 -17.51
C PRO A 37 -6.76 16.16 -16.03
N VAL A 38 -5.60 15.74 -15.54
CA VAL A 38 -5.20 15.98 -14.14
C VAL A 38 -4.94 17.46 -13.89
N THR A 39 -5.64 18.02 -12.90
CA THR A 39 -5.50 19.44 -12.52
C THR A 39 -4.58 19.65 -11.31
N MET A 40 -4.25 18.58 -10.58
CA MET A 40 -3.42 18.66 -9.37
C MET A 40 -2.51 17.43 -9.24
N TYR A 41 -1.26 17.59 -9.66
CA TYR A 41 -0.24 16.54 -9.60
C TYR A 41 0.41 16.40 -8.22
N LYS A 42 0.62 17.52 -7.51
CA LYS A 42 1.42 17.59 -6.27
C LYS A 42 2.82 16.96 -6.44
N THR A 43 3.54 17.32 -7.50
CA THR A 43 4.81 16.70 -7.91
C THR A 43 5.85 16.58 -6.79
N GLY A 44 5.96 17.56 -5.89
CA GLY A 44 6.88 17.45 -4.73
C GLY A 44 6.59 16.27 -3.79
N TRP A 45 5.36 15.75 -3.81
CA TRP A 45 4.92 14.59 -3.03
C TRP A 45 4.73 13.35 -3.90
N SER A 46 4.14 13.49 -5.09
CA SER A 46 3.81 12.35 -5.95
C SER A 46 4.94 11.94 -6.90
N GLY A 47 5.87 12.85 -7.23
CA GLY A 47 6.83 12.65 -8.31
C GLY A 47 6.21 12.62 -9.71
N ILE A 48 4.89 12.86 -9.85
CA ILE A 48 4.19 12.81 -11.12
C ILE A 48 4.19 14.19 -11.78
N CYS A 49 4.35 14.19 -13.10
CA CYS A 49 4.39 15.34 -14.01
C CYS A 49 3.50 15.00 -15.21
N ALA A 50 3.07 16.01 -15.97
CA ALA A 50 2.19 15.80 -17.13
C ALA A 50 2.78 14.81 -18.15
N HIS A 51 4.07 14.97 -18.51
CA HIS A 51 4.76 14.09 -19.45
C HIS A 51 4.79 12.61 -19.04
N HIS A 52 4.70 12.30 -17.74
CA HIS A 52 4.62 10.91 -17.29
C HIS A 52 3.31 10.23 -17.70
N LEU A 53 2.25 11.00 -17.98
CA LEU A 53 0.90 10.51 -18.24
C LEU A 53 0.48 10.61 -19.72
N GLU A 54 1.23 11.32 -20.56
CA GLU A 54 0.87 11.58 -21.97
C GLU A 54 0.76 10.27 -22.77
N ASP A 55 1.81 9.44 -22.73
CA ASP A 55 1.90 8.16 -23.44
C ASP A 55 1.65 6.95 -22.53
N ALA A 56 1.15 7.17 -21.32
CA ALA A 56 0.85 6.09 -20.39
C ALA A 56 -0.36 5.26 -20.85
N PRO A 57 -0.38 3.94 -20.57
CA PRO A 57 -1.55 3.10 -20.83
C PRO A 57 -2.77 3.59 -20.06
N GLY A 58 -3.95 3.32 -20.61
CA GLY A 58 -5.22 3.71 -19.99
C GLY A 58 -5.49 2.95 -18.70
N PHE A 59 -6.36 3.51 -17.85
CA PHE A 59 -6.70 2.90 -16.56
C PHE A 59 -7.17 1.44 -16.69
N ALA A 60 -8.08 1.15 -17.63
CA ALA A 60 -8.65 -0.19 -17.81
C ALA A 60 -7.58 -1.24 -18.22
N GLU A 61 -6.62 -0.85 -19.04
CA GLU A 61 -5.51 -1.71 -19.47
C GLU A 61 -4.61 -2.07 -18.28
N VAL A 62 -4.15 -1.06 -17.55
CA VAL A 62 -3.33 -1.26 -16.35
C VAL A 62 -4.09 -2.06 -15.28
N GLN A 63 -5.38 -1.76 -15.09
CA GLN A 63 -6.22 -2.47 -14.13
C GLN A 63 -6.31 -3.97 -14.47
N ALA A 64 -6.49 -4.32 -15.75
CA ALA A 64 -6.52 -5.70 -16.19
C ALA A 64 -5.18 -6.42 -15.95
N GLU A 65 -4.05 -5.76 -16.20
CA GLU A 65 -2.71 -6.29 -15.86
C GLU A 65 -2.58 -6.55 -14.36
N VAL A 66 -3.01 -5.61 -13.51
CA VAL A 66 -2.97 -5.77 -12.05
C VAL A 66 -3.86 -6.93 -11.60
N ILE A 67 -5.09 -7.04 -12.10
CA ILE A 67 -6.00 -8.15 -11.76
C ILE A 67 -5.35 -9.49 -12.10
N ALA A 68 -4.78 -9.61 -13.30
CA ALA A 68 -4.13 -10.84 -13.73
C ALA A 68 -2.93 -11.20 -12.84
N LEU A 69 -2.14 -10.21 -12.42
CA LEU A 69 -1.00 -10.40 -11.52
C LEU A 69 -1.42 -10.80 -10.11
N LEU A 70 -2.49 -10.21 -9.57
CA LEU A 70 -2.93 -10.46 -8.20
C LEU A 70 -3.75 -11.75 -8.05
N ASN A 71 -4.36 -12.24 -9.12
CA ASN A 71 -5.25 -13.40 -9.06
C ASN A 71 -4.57 -14.62 -8.43
N GLY A 72 -5.16 -15.16 -7.37
CA GLY A 72 -4.65 -16.31 -6.63
C GLY A 72 -3.41 -16.06 -5.75
N HIS A 73 -2.95 -14.80 -5.63
CA HIS A 73 -1.78 -14.45 -4.84
C HIS A 73 -2.15 -13.74 -3.53
N ILE A 74 -1.27 -13.86 -2.53
CA ILE A 74 -1.35 -13.05 -1.31
C ILE A 74 -0.95 -11.61 -1.65
N LEU A 75 -1.83 -10.66 -1.38
CA LEU A 75 -1.60 -9.24 -1.56
C LEU A 75 -1.08 -8.64 -0.25
N VAL A 76 0.19 -8.22 -0.27
CA VAL A 76 0.85 -7.53 0.84
C VAL A 76 0.92 -6.03 0.56
N GLY A 77 0.64 -5.20 1.55
CA GLY A 77 0.76 -3.75 1.41
C GLY A 77 0.52 -2.99 2.70
N HIS A 78 0.26 -1.69 2.59
CA HIS A 78 0.07 -0.80 3.73
C HIS A 78 -1.11 0.15 3.50
N CYS A 79 -2.16 0.02 4.29
CA CYS A 79 -3.47 0.65 4.09
C CYS A 79 -4.07 0.34 2.70
N LEU A 80 -4.06 -0.94 2.31
CA LEU A 80 -4.47 -1.46 1.00
C LEU A 80 -5.89 -1.10 0.59
N HIS A 81 -6.77 -0.81 1.54
CA HIS A 81 -8.13 -0.34 1.26
C HIS A 81 -8.15 0.97 0.44
N PHE A 82 -7.18 1.87 0.62
CA PHE A 82 -7.06 3.06 -0.21
C PHE A 82 -6.63 2.71 -1.64
N ASP A 83 -5.67 1.80 -1.74
CA ASP A 83 -5.13 1.32 -2.99
C ASP A 83 -6.21 0.60 -3.83
N LEU A 84 -6.82 -0.45 -3.28
CA LEU A 84 -7.89 -1.22 -3.92
C LEU A 84 -9.08 -0.34 -4.34
N LYS A 85 -9.44 0.64 -3.51
CA LYS A 85 -10.52 1.59 -3.83
C LYS A 85 -10.21 2.44 -5.06
N VAL A 86 -8.99 2.94 -5.20
CA VAL A 86 -8.61 3.78 -6.35
C VAL A 86 -8.44 2.94 -7.62
N LEU A 87 -7.98 1.69 -7.49
CA LEU A 87 -7.94 0.74 -8.61
C LEU A 87 -9.31 0.10 -8.91
N GLN A 88 -10.34 0.37 -8.12
CA GLN A 88 -11.66 -0.26 -8.25
C GLN A 88 -11.57 -1.80 -8.26
N LEU A 89 -10.74 -2.36 -7.39
CA LEU A 89 -10.50 -3.79 -7.26
C LEU A 89 -11.08 -4.34 -5.97
N HIS A 90 -11.49 -5.60 -6.04
CA HIS A 90 -11.73 -6.44 -4.88
C HIS A 90 -10.67 -7.54 -4.87
N HIS A 91 -10.08 -7.79 -3.70
CA HIS A 91 -9.18 -8.92 -3.47
C HIS A 91 -9.79 -9.80 -2.37
N ASP A 92 -9.54 -11.11 -2.44
CA ASP A 92 -10.00 -12.03 -1.40
C ASP A 92 -9.43 -11.60 -0.03
N PRO A 93 -10.27 -11.28 0.96
CA PRO A 93 -9.82 -10.88 2.30
C PRO A 93 -8.87 -11.89 2.95
N ASP A 94 -9.05 -13.18 2.69
CA ASP A 94 -8.21 -14.24 3.24
C ASP A 94 -6.79 -14.24 2.63
N LEU A 95 -6.62 -13.57 1.49
CA LEU A 95 -5.35 -13.36 0.80
C LEU A 95 -4.78 -11.95 0.98
N VAL A 96 -5.34 -11.11 1.86
CA VAL A 96 -4.81 -9.76 2.14
C VAL A 96 -3.92 -9.77 3.39
N ARG A 97 -2.75 -9.12 3.30
CA ARG A 97 -1.84 -8.84 4.42
C ARG A 97 -1.53 -7.34 4.48
N ASP A 98 -2.40 -6.61 5.18
CA ASP A 98 -2.28 -5.15 5.32
C ASP A 98 -1.48 -4.79 6.58
N THR A 99 -0.24 -4.35 6.38
CA THR A 99 0.68 -3.95 7.46
C THR A 99 0.21 -2.72 8.24
N GLY A 100 -0.72 -1.92 7.69
CA GLY A 100 -1.34 -0.80 8.39
C GLY A 100 -2.44 -1.23 9.38
N CYS A 101 -2.95 -2.45 9.23
CA CYS A 101 -4.03 -3.02 10.05
C CYS A 101 -3.57 -4.23 10.88
N TYR A 102 -2.28 -4.59 10.83
CA TYR A 102 -1.74 -5.70 11.60
C TYR A 102 -1.51 -5.26 13.07
N PRO A 103 -2.20 -5.83 14.07
CA PRO A 103 -2.20 -5.30 15.44
C PRO A 103 -0.81 -5.08 16.05
N PRO A 104 0.18 -5.98 15.88
CA PRO A 104 1.55 -5.76 16.39
C PRO A 104 2.28 -4.54 15.81
N LEU A 105 1.84 -4.03 14.65
CA LEU A 105 2.39 -2.84 14.00
C LEU A 105 1.53 -1.59 14.23
N MET A 106 0.45 -1.69 15.00
CA MET A 106 -0.44 -0.56 15.29
C MET A 106 -0.01 0.15 16.57
N LEU A 107 -0.37 1.44 16.66
CA LEU A 107 -0.18 2.22 17.87
C LEU A 107 -1.43 2.13 18.74
N THR A 108 -1.26 1.70 19.99
CA THR A 108 -2.34 1.74 20.99
C THR A 108 -2.31 3.06 21.74
N GLN A 109 -3.36 3.88 21.59
CA GLN A 109 -3.43 5.20 22.24
C GLN A 109 -4.26 5.16 23.53
N ALA A 110 -3.61 5.44 24.67
CA ALA A 110 -4.29 5.76 25.92
C ALA A 110 -4.95 7.16 25.85
N PRO A 111 -6.08 7.41 26.55
CA PRO A 111 -6.82 6.50 27.43
C PRO A 111 -7.83 5.61 26.69
N THR A 112 -8.02 5.82 25.38
CA THR A 112 -9.05 5.12 24.60
C THR A 112 -8.73 3.65 24.29
N TRP A 113 -7.47 3.25 24.46
CA TRP A 113 -6.92 1.94 24.07
C TRP A 113 -7.25 1.56 22.62
N ARG A 114 -7.50 2.55 21.78
CA ARG A 114 -7.81 2.35 20.37
C ARG A 114 -6.51 2.07 19.62
N ALA A 115 -6.52 0.98 18.85
CA ALA A 115 -5.48 0.69 17.88
C ALA A 115 -5.63 1.63 16.68
N LEU A 116 -4.55 2.33 16.32
CA LEU A 116 -4.49 3.19 15.15
C LEU A 116 -3.35 2.75 14.22
N PRO A 117 -3.57 2.77 12.89
CA PRO A 117 -2.50 2.55 11.92
C PRO A 117 -1.35 3.53 12.14
N ARG A 118 -0.13 3.02 12.12
CA ARG A 118 1.09 3.82 12.05
C ARG A 118 1.43 4.12 10.59
N SER A 119 2.15 5.21 10.33
CA SER A 119 2.60 5.48 8.96
C SER A 119 3.67 4.48 8.53
N LEU A 120 3.65 4.09 7.24
CA LEU A 120 4.69 3.23 6.66
C LEU A 120 6.10 3.79 6.91
N ARG A 121 6.27 5.12 6.82
CA ARG A 121 7.56 5.79 7.12
C ARG A 121 8.04 5.53 8.54
N SER A 122 7.14 5.61 9.53
CA SER A 122 7.48 5.36 10.92
C SER A 122 7.85 3.89 11.14
N LEU A 123 7.07 2.97 10.58
CA LEU A 123 7.33 1.54 10.69
C LEU A 123 8.63 1.13 9.98
N ALA A 124 8.88 1.65 8.78
CA ALA A 124 10.11 1.38 8.02
C ALA A 124 11.35 1.89 8.78
N SER A 125 11.25 3.06 9.41
CA SER A 125 12.35 3.60 10.22
C SER A 125 12.61 2.74 11.47
N GLU A 126 11.57 2.30 12.17
CA GLU A 126 11.69 1.57 13.43
C GLU A 126 12.13 0.11 13.24
N TYR A 127 11.46 -0.61 12.33
CA TYR A 127 11.65 -2.05 12.17
C TYR A 127 12.70 -2.42 11.12
N LEU A 128 12.92 -1.55 10.12
CA LEU A 128 13.82 -1.85 8.99
C LEU A 128 15.06 -0.95 8.98
N GLY A 129 15.12 0.09 9.82
CA GLY A 129 16.20 1.09 9.78
C GLY A 129 16.22 1.90 8.48
N LEU A 130 15.11 1.92 7.73
CA LEU A 130 15.01 2.57 6.42
C LEU A 130 14.41 3.97 6.54
N THR A 131 15.03 4.94 5.86
CA THR A 131 14.45 6.28 5.71
C THR A 131 13.82 6.40 4.32
N ILE A 132 12.50 6.23 4.27
CA ILE A 132 11.70 6.37 3.04
C ILE A 132 10.90 7.69 3.04
N GLN A 133 10.36 8.07 1.88
CA GLN A 133 9.46 9.22 1.73
C GLN A 133 10.10 10.57 2.16
N THR A 134 11.40 10.75 1.90
CA THR A 134 12.16 11.98 2.18
C THR A 134 11.90 13.10 1.16
N GLY A 135 11.21 12.79 0.07
CA GLY A 135 10.76 13.73 -0.96
C GLY A 135 9.53 13.17 -1.67
N ALA A 136 9.56 13.15 -3.00
CA ALA A 136 8.53 12.46 -3.77
C ALA A 136 8.47 10.97 -3.36
N HIS A 137 7.26 10.46 -3.18
CA HIS A 137 7.04 9.06 -2.84
C HIS A 137 7.44 8.15 -4.01
N SER A 138 8.23 7.12 -3.69
CA SER A 138 8.55 6.04 -4.60
C SER A 138 7.62 4.87 -4.29
N PRO A 139 6.66 4.52 -5.18
CA PRO A 139 5.78 3.39 -4.92
C PRO A 139 6.53 2.05 -4.85
N VAL A 140 7.71 1.98 -5.48
CA VAL A 140 8.61 0.82 -5.40
C VAL A 140 9.17 0.67 -3.98
N ASP A 141 9.68 1.75 -3.39
CA ASP A 141 10.26 1.72 -2.04
C ASP A 141 9.18 1.49 -0.99
N ASP A 142 7.99 2.08 -1.18
CA ASP A 142 6.83 1.84 -0.33
C ASP A 142 6.40 0.36 -0.38
N ALA A 143 6.30 -0.24 -1.58
CA ALA A 143 5.92 -1.65 -1.74
C ALA A 143 6.96 -2.60 -1.12
N ARG A 144 8.26 -2.31 -1.31
CA ARG A 144 9.35 -3.06 -0.67
C ARG A 144 9.30 -2.96 0.85
N ALA A 145 9.10 -1.77 1.40
CA ALA A 145 9.02 -1.58 2.84
C ALA A 145 7.84 -2.37 3.44
N ALA A 146 6.67 -2.33 2.80
CA ALA A 146 5.51 -3.11 3.23
C ALA A 146 5.78 -4.62 3.16
N MET A 147 6.41 -5.11 2.08
CA MET A 147 6.79 -6.52 1.95
C MET A 147 7.77 -6.94 3.06
N SER A 148 8.81 -6.14 3.33
CA SER A 148 9.78 -6.43 4.38
C SER A 148 9.15 -6.44 5.78
N LEU A 149 8.20 -5.53 6.06
CA LEU A 149 7.46 -5.52 7.33
C LEU A 149 6.63 -6.79 7.50
N TYR A 150 5.95 -7.24 6.44
CA TYR A 150 5.23 -8.51 6.44
C TYR A 150 6.18 -9.68 6.68
N GLN A 151 7.29 -9.76 5.95
CA GLN A 151 8.27 -10.86 6.10
C GLN A 151 8.84 -10.95 7.52
N LEU A 152 9.08 -9.81 8.18
CA LEU A 152 9.54 -9.77 9.57
C LEU A 152 8.53 -10.44 10.53
N HIS A 153 7.23 -10.39 10.22
CA HIS A 153 6.15 -10.93 11.05
C HIS A 153 5.47 -12.17 10.44
N GLN A 154 5.93 -12.65 9.28
CA GLN A 154 5.21 -13.62 8.45
C GLN A 154 4.88 -14.89 9.21
N LYS A 155 5.85 -15.42 9.95
CA LYS A 155 5.67 -16.67 10.71
C LYS A 155 4.53 -16.57 11.72
N GLU A 156 4.52 -15.50 12.50
CA GLU A 156 3.49 -15.26 13.53
C GLU A 156 2.15 -14.93 12.88
N TRP A 157 2.15 -14.08 11.85
CA TRP A 157 0.95 -13.67 11.13
C TRP A 157 0.22 -14.87 10.52
N GLU A 158 0.91 -15.71 9.73
CA GLU A 158 0.27 -16.87 9.09
C GLU A 158 -0.14 -17.95 10.12
N SER A 159 0.61 -18.09 11.23
CA SER A 159 0.21 -18.95 12.35
C SER A 159 -1.09 -18.46 13.00
N CYS A 160 -1.25 -17.16 13.23
CA CYS A 160 -2.45 -16.59 13.81
C CYS A 160 -3.66 -16.68 12.88
N LEU A 161 -3.47 -16.53 11.58
CA LEU A 161 -4.53 -16.72 10.59
C LEU A 161 -5.01 -18.18 10.54
N SER A 162 -4.09 -19.14 10.44
CA SER A 162 -4.43 -20.57 10.38
C SER A 162 -5.14 -21.09 11.63
N SER A 163 -4.87 -20.49 12.80
CA SER A 163 -5.48 -20.86 14.08
C SER A 163 -6.70 -20.01 14.47
N GLY A 164 -7.04 -18.96 13.69
CA GLY A 164 -8.13 -18.04 14.02
C GLY A 164 -7.84 -17.15 15.24
N THR A 165 -6.57 -16.96 15.59
CA THR A 165 -6.12 -16.29 16.83
C THR A 165 -5.63 -14.86 16.62
N MET A 166 -5.95 -14.22 15.49
CA MET A 166 -5.57 -12.82 15.22
C MET A 166 -5.96 -11.84 16.33
N HIS A 167 -7.11 -12.07 16.98
CA HIS A 167 -7.59 -11.27 18.13
C HIS A 167 -6.66 -11.33 19.36
N LEU A 168 -5.82 -12.37 19.49
CA LEU A 168 -4.85 -12.48 20.59
C LEU A 168 -3.66 -11.52 20.43
N LEU A 169 -3.40 -11.06 19.20
CA LEU A 169 -2.35 -10.06 18.92
C LEU A 169 -2.79 -8.63 19.27
N GLU A 170 -4.08 -8.41 19.48
CA GLU A 170 -4.64 -7.11 19.91
C GLU A 170 -4.52 -6.89 21.43
N ALA A 171 -4.22 -7.95 22.19
CA ALA A 171 -4.03 -7.84 23.62
C ALA A 171 -2.73 -7.07 23.89
N PRO A 172 -2.75 -5.99 24.69
CA PRO A 172 -1.52 -5.31 25.06
C PRO A 172 -0.60 -6.35 25.71
N LEU A 173 0.66 -6.41 25.24
CA LEU A 173 1.74 -7.04 25.98
C LEU A 173 1.59 -6.56 27.42
N LYS A 174 1.20 -7.47 28.32
CA LYS A 174 1.20 -7.20 29.75
C LYS A 174 2.66 -6.93 30.11
N VAL A 175 2.99 -5.65 30.28
CA VAL A 175 4.24 -5.23 30.94
C VAL A 175 4.16 -5.64 32.40
#